data_AF-A0A931U8F1-F1
#
_entry.id   AF-A0A931U8F1-F1
#
_cell.length_a   1.000
_cell.length_b   1.000
_cell.length_c   1.000
_cell.angle_alpha   90.00
_cell.angle_beta   90.00
_cell.angle_gamma   90.00
#
_symmetry.space_group_name_H-M   'P 1'
#
loop_
_entity.id
_entity.type
_entity.pdbx_description
1 polymer ?
#
loop_
_entity_poly.entity_id
_entity_poly.type
_entity_poly.pdbx_seq_one_letter_code
_entity_poly.pdbx_strand_id
1 'polypeptide(L)'
;MRDHGWLKKQLDHLLKTYFSDLAITNPLEIKFGREAKFRFGSIRLVKPRGLKSLRLLKSLKLSEGVPQKSIITITSMFARENVPVAVVEYTICHELCHYAHGFSSANRRLFKYPHHGGVVNRELTERGAKDLIMAFKKWLKIYRKEIMARGTSV
;
A
#
# COMPACT_ATOMS: atom_id res chain seq x y z
N MET A 1 -18.52 9.75 -3.31
CA MET A 1 -17.06 9.77 -3.07
C MET A 1 -16.71 8.58 -2.19
N ARG A 2 -15.63 7.85 -2.47
CA ARG A 2 -15.22 6.70 -1.65
C ARG A 2 -14.64 7.18 -0.32
N ASP A 3 -14.98 6.48 0.75
CA ASP A 3 -14.56 6.82 2.10
C ASP A 3 -13.58 5.78 2.68
N HIS A 4 -13.22 5.96 3.96
CA HIS A 4 -12.35 5.03 4.66
C HIS A 4 -12.98 3.64 4.84
N GLY A 5 -14.30 3.57 5.03
CA GLY A 5 -15.03 2.31 5.15
C GLY A 5 -14.97 1.49 3.85
N TRP A 6 -15.10 2.16 2.71
CA TRP A 6 -14.91 1.58 1.39
C TRP A 6 -13.49 1.02 1.22
N LEU A 7 -12.44 1.78 1.56
CA LEU A 7 -11.06 1.29 1.49
C LEU A 7 -10.83 0.04 2.35
N LYS A 8 -11.40 0.01 3.56
CA LYS A 8 -11.29 -1.16 4.44
C LYS A 8 -11.94 -2.38 3.82
N LYS A 9 -13.15 -2.24 3.26
CA LYS A 9 -13.85 -3.32 2.53
C LYS A 9 -13.03 -3.83 1.34
N GLN A 10 -12.36 -2.94 0.61
CA GLN A 10 -11.47 -3.31 -0.49
C GLN A 10 -10.26 -4.09 0.00
N LEU A 11 -9.58 -3.64 1.06
CA LEU A 11 -8.48 -4.38 1.66
C LEU A 11 -8.92 -5.79 2.09
N ASP A 12 -10.04 -5.90 2.80
CA ASP A 12 -10.58 -7.18 3.27
C ASP A 12 -10.93 -8.12 2.11
N HIS A 13 -11.52 -7.57 1.03
CA HIS A 13 -11.83 -8.33 -0.18
C HIS A 13 -10.55 -8.85 -0.85
N LEU A 14 -9.58 -7.98 -1.10
CA LEU A 14 -8.35 -8.33 -1.83
C LEU A 14 -7.47 -9.30 -1.03
N LEU A 15 -7.44 -9.17 0.30
CA LEU A 15 -6.78 -10.16 1.16
C LEU A 15 -7.41 -11.54 0.98
N LYS A 16 -8.74 -11.65 1.02
CA LYS A 16 -9.45 -12.92 0.84
C LYS A 16 -9.30 -13.49 -0.58
N THR A 17 -9.24 -12.63 -1.59
CA THR A 17 -9.24 -13.06 -3.00
C THR A 17 -7.85 -13.42 -3.51
N TYR A 18 -6.82 -12.64 -3.17
CA TYR A 18 -5.48 -12.78 -3.77
C TYR A 18 -4.36 -13.10 -2.75
N PHE A 19 -4.61 -12.90 -1.46
CA PHE A 19 -3.61 -13.05 -0.40
C PHE A 19 -4.13 -13.90 0.77
N SER A 20 -4.96 -14.91 0.50
CA SER A 20 -5.55 -15.76 1.54
C SER A 20 -4.51 -16.61 2.27
N ASP A 21 -3.37 -16.86 1.63
CA ASP A 21 -2.18 -17.54 2.14
C ASP A 21 -1.29 -16.63 3.01
N LEU A 22 -1.50 -15.31 2.99
CA LEU A 22 -0.63 -14.35 3.65
C LEU A 22 -0.86 -14.34 5.17
N ALA A 23 0.16 -14.73 5.93
CA ALA A 23 0.17 -14.59 7.38
C ALA A 23 0.32 -13.11 7.79
N ILE A 24 -0.73 -12.51 8.32
CA ILE A 24 -0.71 -11.14 8.86
C ILE A 24 -0.13 -11.19 10.27
N THR A 25 1.15 -10.88 10.41
CA THR A 25 1.90 -10.99 11.68
C THR A 25 1.77 -9.76 12.57
N ASN A 26 1.24 -8.67 12.03
CA ASN A 26 1.09 -7.40 12.73
C ASN A 26 -0.12 -6.63 12.18
N PRO A 27 -0.76 -5.75 12.98
CA PRO A 27 -1.93 -5.01 12.52
C PRO A 27 -1.67 -4.27 11.21
N LEU A 28 -2.52 -4.53 10.21
CA LEU A 28 -2.46 -3.92 8.89
C LEU A 28 -3.63 -2.95 8.74
N GLU A 29 -3.33 -1.67 8.63
CA GLU A 29 -4.31 -0.60 8.43
C GLU A 29 -4.20 -0.03 7.02
N ILE A 30 -5.30 0.46 6.45
CA ILE A 30 -5.34 1.18 5.18
C ILE A 30 -6.01 2.53 5.34
N LYS A 31 -5.50 3.58 4.70
CA LYS A 31 -6.13 4.91 4.72
C LYS A 31 -5.86 5.73 3.47
N PHE A 32 -6.66 6.76 3.26
CA PHE A 32 -6.29 7.84 2.34
C PHE A 32 -5.20 8.74 2.96
N GLY A 33 -4.25 9.13 2.13
CA GLY A 33 -3.21 10.12 2.42
C GLY A 33 -3.47 11.45 1.70
N ARG A 34 -2.40 12.21 1.48
CA ARG A 34 -2.47 13.43 0.65
C ARG A 34 -2.60 13.07 -0.84
N GLU A 35 -3.13 14.01 -1.61
CA GLU A 35 -3.14 13.87 -3.07
C GLU A 35 -1.70 13.89 -3.59
N ALA A 36 -1.39 12.96 -4.50
CA ALA A 36 -0.06 12.80 -5.06
C ALA A 36 -0.16 12.47 -6.53
N LYS A 37 0.55 13.22 -7.37
CA LYS A 37 0.44 13.10 -8.83
C LYS A 37 0.97 11.76 -9.37
N PHE A 38 2.03 11.21 -8.77
CA PHE A 38 2.74 10.05 -9.32
C PHE A 38 2.99 8.91 -8.34
N ARG A 39 2.73 9.12 -7.04
CA ARG A 39 2.86 8.09 -6.01
C ARG A 39 1.48 7.74 -5.46
N PHE A 40 0.88 6.69 -6.01
CA PHE A 40 -0.52 6.35 -5.73
C PHE A 40 -0.71 5.54 -4.44
N GLY A 41 0.32 4.80 -4.02
CA GLY A 41 0.34 3.98 -2.83
C GLY A 41 1.67 4.09 -2.07
N SER A 42 1.65 3.70 -0.80
CA SER A 42 2.84 3.39 -0.02
C SER A 42 2.48 2.56 1.21
N ILE A 43 3.40 1.71 1.67
CA ILE A 43 3.28 1.00 2.95
C ILE A 43 4.45 1.35 3.87
N ARG A 44 4.15 1.53 5.17
CA ARG A 44 5.15 1.79 6.21
C ARG A 44 4.87 1.01 7.49
N LEU A 45 5.94 0.56 8.16
CA LEU A 45 5.87 0.04 9.53
C LEU A 45 5.96 1.21 10.51
N VAL A 46 5.02 1.27 11.45
CA VAL A 46 4.95 2.28 12.51
C VAL A 46 5.16 1.59 13.84
N LYS A 47 6.24 1.99 14.52
CA LYS A 47 6.50 1.58 15.90
C LYS A 47 5.55 2.31 16.85
N PRO A 48 5.12 1.67 17.95
CA PRO A 48 4.42 2.37 19.02
C PRO A 48 5.23 3.60 19.45
N ARG A 49 4.54 4.72 19.69
CA ARG A 49 5.22 5.89 20.26
C ARG A 49 5.60 5.58 21.71
N GLY A 50 6.83 5.13 21.93
CA GLY A 50 7.51 5.38 23.21
C GLY A 50 7.82 6.88 23.29
N LEU A 51 7.57 7.48 24.45
CA LEU A 51 7.86 8.88 24.78
C LEU A 51 9.22 9.30 24.17
N LYS A 52 9.22 10.20 23.19
CA LYS A 52 10.44 10.71 22.55
C LYS A 52 11.33 11.55 23.49
N SER A 53 10.91 11.75 24.75
CA SER A 53 11.50 12.65 25.73
C SER A 53 12.47 11.99 26.73
N LEU A 54 12.80 10.70 26.58
CA LEU A 54 13.66 10.00 27.56
C LEU A 54 14.74 9.16 26.88
N ARG A 55 15.65 9.81 26.13
CA ARG A 55 16.95 9.19 25.77
C ARG A 55 17.76 8.78 27.02
N LEU A 56 17.35 9.23 28.22
CA LEU A 56 17.99 8.98 29.50
C LEU A 56 17.53 7.69 30.23
N LEU A 57 16.36 7.12 29.92
CA LEU A 57 15.83 5.90 30.56
C LEU A 57 15.93 4.67 29.66
N LYS A 58 17.07 4.50 28.97
CA LYS A 58 17.34 3.33 28.12
C LYS A 58 17.40 1.99 28.89
N SER A 59 17.35 2.01 30.22
CA SER A 59 17.47 0.84 31.10
C SER A 59 16.13 0.29 31.63
N LEU A 60 15.01 1.01 31.47
CA LEU A 60 13.70 0.49 31.87
C LEU A 60 12.97 -0.08 30.66
N LYS A 61 12.89 -1.42 30.61
CA LYS A 61 12.14 -2.24 29.65
C LYS A 61 10.61 -2.00 29.74
N LEU A 62 10.15 -0.77 29.50
CA LEU A 62 8.75 -0.37 29.68
C LEU A 62 7.96 -0.22 28.37
N SER A 63 8.46 -0.74 27.24
CA SER A 63 7.67 -0.80 26.00
C SER A 63 7.26 -2.22 25.65
N GLU A 64 6.80 -2.99 26.64
CA GLU A 64 6.12 -4.27 26.41
C GLU A 64 4.62 -4.00 26.21
N GLY A 65 4.08 -4.38 25.04
CA GLY A 65 2.63 -4.59 24.90
C GLY A 65 2.00 -4.13 23.58
N VAL A 66 2.47 -3.05 22.94
CA VAL A 66 1.83 -2.56 21.70
C VAL A 66 2.59 -3.12 20.48
N PRO A 67 1.96 -3.94 19.62
CA PRO A 67 2.61 -4.42 18.40
C PRO A 67 2.88 -3.26 17.43
N GLN A 68 3.95 -3.37 16.65
CA GLN A 68 4.18 -2.48 15.52
C GLN A 68 3.04 -2.65 14.50
N LYS A 69 2.64 -1.58 13.80
CA LYS A 69 1.56 -1.65 12.81
C LYS A 69 2.03 -1.25 11.42
N SER A 70 1.57 -1.95 10.41
CA SER A 70 1.81 -1.60 9.01
C SER A 70 0.64 -0.77 8.51
N ILE A 71 0.93 0.34 7.83
CA ILE A 71 -0.08 1.25 7.32
C ILE A 71 0.11 1.41 5.82
N ILE A 72 -0.86 0.92 5.06
CA ILE A 72 -1.04 1.20 3.64
C ILE A 72 -1.69 2.58 3.50
N THR A 73 -1.08 3.47 2.73
CA THR A 73 -1.59 4.80 2.44
C THR A 73 -1.82 4.93 0.95
N ILE A 74 -3.08 5.13 0.56
CA ILE A 74 -3.52 5.36 -0.82
C ILE A 74 -3.71 6.86 -1.02
N THR A 75 -3.34 7.39 -2.18
CA THR A 75 -3.53 8.81 -2.48
C THR A 75 -5.00 9.23 -2.42
N SER A 76 -5.32 10.42 -1.89
CA SER A 76 -6.71 10.89 -1.77
C SER A 76 -7.42 11.10 -3.11
N MET A 77 -6.69 11.28 -4.22
CA MET A 77 -7.33 11.39 -5.55
C MET A 77 -8.13 10.14 -5.92
N PHE A 78 -7.81 8.97 -5.34
CA PHE A 78 -8.55 7.72 -5.58
C PHE A 78 -9.90 7.65 -4.86
N ALA A 79 -10.19 8.61 -3.97
CA ALA A 79 -11.52 8.77 -3.40
C ALA A 79 -12.55 9.22 -4.45
N ARG A 80 -12.10 9.86 -5.53
CA ARG A 80 -12.96 10.29 -6.65
C ARG A 80 -13.41 9.08 -7.47
N GLU A 81 -14.68 9.04 -7.81
CA GLU A 81 -15.30 7.89 -8.50
C GLU A 81 -14.89 7.78 -9.97
N ASN A 82 -14.35 8.85 -10.56
CA ASN A 82 -13.79 8.83 -11.91
C ASN A 82 -12.51 7.98 -12.03
N VAL A 83 -11.84 7.66 -10.91
CA VAL A 83 -10.76 6.69 -10.90
C VAL A 83 -11.37 5.28 -10.89
N PRO A 84 -11.07 4.40 -11.85
CA PRO A 84 -11.63 3.05 -11.87
C PRO A 84 -11.30 2.24 -10.62
N VAL A 85 -12.23 1.41 -10.15
CA VAL A 85 -12.04 0.58 -8.93
C VAL A 85 -10.81 -0.32 -9.06
N ALA A 86 -10.64 -0.99 -10.20
CA ALA A 86 -9.50 -1.86 -10.49
C ALA A 86 -8.13 -1.16 -10.39
N VAL A 87 -8.06 0.16 -10.57
CA VAL A 87 -6.82 0.95 -10.39
C VAL A 87 -6.49 1.10 -8.91
N VAL A 88 -7.52 1.32 -8.09
CA VAL A 88 -7.40 1.39 -6.64
C VAL A 88 -7.02 0.01 -6.08
N GLU A 89 -7.71 -1.04 -6.52
CA GLU A 89 -7.44 -2.43 -6.14
C GLU A 89 -6.02 -2.84 -6.51
N TYR A 90 -5.57 -2.57 -7.75
CA TYR A 90 -4.18 -2.80 -8.16
C TYR A 90 -3.20 -2.15 -7.19
N THR A 91 -3.45 -0.90 -6.82
CA THR A 91 -2.55 -0.13 -5.94
C THR A 91 -2.52 -0.73 -4.53
N ILE A 92 -3.66 -1.20 -4.01
CA ILE A 92 -3.71 -1.91 -2.72
C ILE A 92 -2.92 -3.23 -2.81
N CYS A 93 -3.17 -4.04 -3.83
CA CYS A 93 -2.48 -5.31 -4.05
C CYS A 93 -0.96 -5.11 -4.22
N HIS A 94 -0.54 -4.03 -4.87
CA HIS A 94 0.86 -3.65 -5.01
C HIS A 94 1.52 -3.43 -3.64
N GLU A 95 0.87 -2.69 -2.75
CA GLU A 95 1.36 -2.49 -1.39
C GLU A 95 1.30 -3.77 -0.53
N LEU A 96 0.34 -4.66 -0.78
CA LEU A 96 0.28 -5.99 -0.16
C LEU A 96 1.43 -6.89 -0.61
N CYS A 97 1.84 -6.85 -1.88
CA CYS A 97 3.06 -7.54 -2.33
C CYS A 97 4.29 -7.04 -1.57
N HIS A 98 4.40 -5.72 -1.32
CA HIS A 98 5.47 -5.20 -0.46
C HIS A 98 5.42 -5.79 0.94
N TYR A 99 4.25 -5.83 1.56
CA TYR A 99 4.07 -6.44 2.88
C TYR A 99 4.49 -7.92 2.89
N ALA A 100 4.00 -8.70 1.92
CA ALA A 100 4.26 -10.14 1.78
C ALA A 100 5.76 -10.43 1.59
N HIS A 101 6.45 -9.59 0.82
CA HIS A 101 7.88 -9.69 0.60
C HIS A 101 8.75 -9.24 1.81
N GLY A 102 8.13 -8.83 2.92
CA GLY A 102 8.81 -8.38 4.12
C GLY A 102 9.28 -6.92 4.08
N PHE A 103 8.77 -6.11 3.14
CA PHE A 103 9.00 -4.66 3.14
C PHE A 103 7.98 -3.97 4.03
N SER A 104 8.44 -3.08 4.91
CA SER A 104 7.55 -2.32 5.80
C SER A 104 6.61 -3.20 6.66
N SER A 105 7.04 -4.41 6.97
CA SER A 105 6.37 -5.35 7.86
C SER A 105 7.34 -5.90 8.89
N ALA A 106 6.83 -6.62 9.89
CA ALA A 106 7.67 -7.36 10.84
C ALA A 106 8.19 -8.69 10.25
N ASN A 107 7.80 -9.04 9.01
CA ASN A 107 8.16 -10.29 8.36
C ASN A 107 9.63 -10.31 7.93
N ARG A 108 10.19 -11.51 7.78
CA ARG A 108 11.51 -11.70 7.17
C ARG A 108 11.48 -11.19 5.73
N ARG A 109 12.44 -10.33 5.39
CA ARG A 109 12.60 -9.80 4.03
C ARG A 109 12.99 -10.91 3.05
N LEU A 110 12.16 -11.13 2.04
CA LEU A 110 12.37 -12.15 1.00
C LEU A 110 13.27 -11.65 -0.15
N PHE A 111 13.30 -10.34 -0.40
CA PHE A 111 14.07 -9.75 -1.51
C PHE A 111 14.95 -8.58 -1.08
N LYS A 112 16.12 -8.44 -1.71
CA LYS A 112 17.02 -7.29 -1.48
C LYS A 112 16.41 -5.97 -1.98
N TYR A 113 15.58 -5.95 -3.02
CA TYR A 113 14.96 -4.72 -3.52
C TYR A 113 13.48 -4.94 -3.89
N PRO A 114 12.59 -3.97 -3.60
CA PRO A 114 11.13 -4.19 -3.64
C PRO A 114 10.51 -4.35 -5.04
N HIS A 115 11.18 -3.92 -6.10
CA HIS A 115 10.66 -3.99 -7.47
C HIS A 115 11.62 -4.57 -8.51
N HIS A 116 12.80 -5.01 -8.07
CA HIS A 116 13.83 -5.45 -9.02
C HIS A 116 13.36 -6.70 -9.78
N GLY A 117 13.55 -6.73 -11.10
CA GLY A 117 13.09 -7.84 -11.94
C GLY A 117 11.56 -7.97 -12.08
N GLY A 118 10.78 -6.93 -11.73
CA GLY A 118 9.33 -6.98 -11.88
C GLY A 118 8.62 -7.89 -10.87
N VAL A 119 9.29 -8.20 -9.75
CA VAL A 119 8.80 -9.14 -8.71
C VAL A 119 7.35 -8.89 -8.28
N VAL A 120 6.93 -7.64 -8.13
CA VAL A 120 5.54 -7.31 -7.76
C VAL A 120 4.54 -7.73 -8.84
N ASN A 121 4.82 -7.44 -10.11
CA ASN A 121 3.91 -7.83 -11.19
C ASN A 121 3.88 -9.34 -11.38
N ARG A 122 5.01 -10.02 -11.15
CA ARG A 122 5.07 -11.48 -11.17
C ARG A 122 4.23 -12.08 -10.05
N GLU A 123 4.44 -11.64 -8.81
CA GLU A 123 3.64 -12.04 -7.63
C GLU A 123 2.14 -11.84 -7.86
N LEU A 124 1.73 -10.66 -8.36
CA LEU A 124 0.33 -10.39 -8.67
C LEU A 124 -0.21 -11.29 -9.78
N THR A 125 0.61 -11.62 -10.79
CA THR A 125 0.19 -12.53 -11.86
C THR A 125 0.02 -13.95 -11.33
N GLU A 126 0.95 -14.45 -10.53
CA GLU A 126 0.91 -15.76 -9.88
C GLU A 126 -0.30 -15.89 -8.93
N ARG A 127 -0.68 -14.79 -8.27
CA ARG A 127 -1.89 -14.69 -7.44
C ARG A 127 -3.19 -14.53 -8.22
N GLY A 128 -3.17 -14.50 -9.56
CA GLY A 128 -4.37 -14.36 -10.39
C GLY A 128 -4.88 -12.92 -10.58
N ALA A 129 -4.12 -11.90 -10.18
CA ALA A 129 -4.50 -10.48 -10.27
C ALA A 129 -4.00 -9.79 -11.56
N LYS A 130 -3.77 -10.56 -12.65
CA LYS A 130 -3.23 -10.03 -13.91
C LYS A 130 -4.11 -8.94 -14.53
N ASP A 131 -5.43 -9.07 -14.40
CA ASP A 131 -6.38 -8.09 -14.94
C ASP A 131 -6.25 -6.72 -14.28
N LEU A 132 -5.95 -6.69 -12.96
CA LEU A 132 -5.69 -5.45 -12.23
C LEU A 132 -4.42 -4.75 -12.77
N ILE A 133 -3.38 -5.52 -13.11
CA ILE A 133 -2.15 -4.98 -13.72
C ILE A 133 -2.48 -4.31 -15.06
N MET A 134 -3.29 -4.96 -15.90
CA MET A 134 -3.67 -4.43 -17.21
C MET A 134 -4.53 -3.17 -17.08
N ALA A 135 -5.52 -3.19 -16.20
CA ALA A 135 -6.37 -2.04 -15.90
C ALA A 135 -5.55 -0.83 -15.44
N PHE A 136 -4.62 -1.05 -14.51
CA PHE A 136 -3.73 0.00 -14.01
C PHE A 136 -2.82 0.56 -15.11
N LYS A 137 -2.18 -0.29 -15.91
CA LYS A 137 -1.31 0.16 -17.02
C LYS A 137 -2.09 0.98 -18.05
N LYS A 138 -3.30 0.54 -18.42
CA LYS A 138 -4.18 1.26 -19.36
C LYS A 138 -4.55 2.63 -18.80
N TRP A 139 -5.02 2.67 -17.55
CA TRP A 139 -5.39 3.93 -16.89
C TRP A 139 -4.18 4.87 -16.76
N LEU A 140 -3.02 4.37 -16.34
CA LEU A 140 -1.82 5.19 -16.15
C LEU A 140 -1.36 5.87 -17.45
N LYS A 141 -1.52 5.20 -18.60
CA LYS A 141 -1.22 5.79 -19.91
C LYS A 141 -2.12 6.99 -20.22
N ILE A 142 -3.41 6.89 -19.91
CA ILE A 142 -4.40 7.97 -20.12
C ILE A 142 -4.14 9.11 -19.15
N TYR A 143 -4.05 8.79 -17.86
CA TYR A 143 -3.80 9.74 -16.79
C TYR A 143 -2.52 10.57 -17.01
N ARG A 144 -1.44 9.94 -17.47
CA ARG A 144 -0.19 10.65 -17.81
C ARG A 144 -0.40 11.66 -18.93
N LYS A 145 -1.15 11.31 -19.98
CA LYS A 145 -1.46 12.25 -21.08
C LYS A 145 -2.26 13.44 -20.57
N GLU A 146 -3.27 13.19 -19.74
CA GLU A 146 -4.10 14.25 -19.15
C GLU A 146 -3.28 15.21 -18.28
N ILE A 147 -2.39 14.69 -17.44
CA ILE A 147 -1.52 15.52 -16.61
C ILE A 147 -0.54 16.33 -17.44
N MET A 148 0.08 15.74 -18.47
CA MET A 148 1.02 16.45 -19.34
C MET A 148 0.30 17.57 -20.10
N ALA A 149 -0.89 17.31 -20.64
CA ALA A 149 -1.68 18.31 -21.36
C ALA A 149 -2.05 19.52 -20.48
N ARG A 150 -2.35 19.28 -19.19
CA ARG A 150 -2.63 20.34 -18.20
C ARG A 150 -1.37 21.11 -17.78
N GLY A 151 -0.17 20.55 -17.97
CA GLY A 151 1.11 21.18 -17.64
C GLY A 151 1.71 22.03 -18.75
N THR A 152 1.24 21.87 -20.00
CA THR A 152 1.65 22.64 -21.18
C THR A 152 0.79 23.86 -21.47
N SER A 153 -0.21 24.16 -20.63
CA SER A 153 -0.92 25.44 -20.65
C SER A 153 -0.16 26.44 -19.80
N VAL A 154 0.90 27.03 -20.37
CA VAL A 154 1.57 28.24 -19.89
C VAL A 154 1.59 29.23 -21.04
#